data_AF-A0A0J7MPV6-F1
#
_entry.id   AF-A0A0J7MPV6-F1
#
_cell.length_a   1.000
_cell.length_b   1.000
_cell.length_c   1.000
_cell.angle_alpha   90.00
_cell.angle_beta   90.00
_cell.angle_gamma   90.00
#
_symmetry.space_group_name_H-M   'P 1'
#
loop_
_entity.id
_entity.type
_entity.pdbx_description
1 polymer ?
#
loop_
_entity_poly.entity_id
_entity_poly.type
_entity_poly.pdbx_seq_one_letter_code
_entity_poly.pdbx_strand_id
1 'polypeptide(L)'
;MYQASKSELADFAAKRGLDTSGTLDDIRRRVREYLDRHPEEDEEGDSAAVAGPSTETFTDARDAPRTPVILTLPVLPLRPPASPGSDDTKVINQIRKWGCHFDGRDPLAFLERVEELKDAYGYTDGQLLKGLPELL
;
A
#
# COMPACT_ATOMS: atom_id res chain seq x y z
N MET A 1 1.26 12.68 -8.14
CA MET A 1 2.72 12.38 -8.19
C MET A 1 3.59 13.64 -8.48
N TYR A 2 3.21 14.84 -8.02
CA TYR A 2 3.91 16.11 -8.37
C TYR A 2 4.54 16.86 -7.17
N GLN A 3 4.40 16.35 -5.95
CA GLN A 3 4.89 17.02 -4.74
C GLN A 3 6.33 16.63 -4.35
N ALA A 4 6.99 15.72 -5.08
CA ALA A 4 8.36 15.32 -4.78
C ALA A 4 9.33 16.49 -4.97
N SER A 5 10.11 16.74 -3.92
CA SER A 5 11.11 17.79 -3.83
C SER A 5 12.31 17.48 -4.74
N LYS A 6 13.06 18.51 -5.19
CA LYS A 6 14.28 18.29 -6.00
C LYS A 6 15.25 17.33 -5.35
N SER A 7 15.37 17.42 -4.03
CA SER A 7 16.22 16.55 -3.22
C SER A 7 15.76 15.09 -3.28
N GLU A 8 14.47 14.82 -3.10
CA GLU A 8 13.92 13.45 -3.14
C GLU A 8 14.09 12.82 -4.52
N LEU A 9 13.86 13.59 -5.58
CA LEU A 9 14.08 13.17 -6.96
C LEU A 9 15.56 12.92 -7.26
N ALA A 10 16.46 13.76 -6.73
CA ALA A 10 17.90 13.58 -6.87
C ALA A 10 18.40 12.35 -6.10
N ASP A 11 17.88 12.11 -4.89
CA ASP A 11 18.21 10.94 -4.08
C ASP A 11 17.73 9.65 -4.74
N PHE A 12 16.51 9.66 -5.31
CA PHE A 12 15.98 8.53 -6.08
C PHE A 12 16.81 8.28 -7.34
N ALA A 13 17.14 9.34 -8.09
CA ALA A 13 18.01 9.26 -9.26
C ALA A 13 19.40 8.72 -8.90
N ALA A 14 20.03 9.23 -7.85
CA ALA A 14 21.34 8.78 -7.38
C ALA A 14 21.34 7.30 -6.96
N LYS A 15 20.29 6.85 -6.25
CA LYS A 15 20.14 5.44 -5.83
C LYS A 15 20.03 4.48 -7.02
N ARG A 16 19.47 4.93 -8.14
CA ARG A 16 19.31 4.16 -9.38
C ARG A 16 20.42 4.45 -10.42
N GLY A 17 21.46 5.19 -10.03
CA GLY A 17 22.60 5.53 -10.89
C GLY A 17 22.28 6.52 -12.02
N LEU A 18 21.16 7.24 -11.93
CA LEU A 18 20.75 8.26 -12.88
C LEU A 18 21.49 9.57 -12.60
N ASP A 19 21.80 10.29 -13.68
CA ASP A 19 22.44 11.60 -13.58
C ASP A 19 21.55 12.61 -12.84
N THR A 20 22.09 13.25 -11.81
CA THR A 20 21.42 14.28 -11.00
C THR A 20 21.76 15.71 -11.47
N SER A 21 22.52 15.84 -12.56
CA SER A 21 22.91 17.13 -13.11
C SER A 21 21.77 17.74 -13.94
N GLY A 22 21.38 18.96 -13.56
CA GLY A 22 20.40 19.75 -14.30
C GLY A 22 19.31 20.39 -13.45
N THR A 23 18.24 20.79 -14.12
CA THR A 23 17.06 21.39 -13.49
C THR A 23 16.18 20.30 -12.90
N LEU A 24 15.29 20.66 -11.97
CA LEU A 24 14.31 19.74 -11.39
C LEU A 24 13.53 18.97 -12.48
N ASP A 25 13.16 19.65 -13.57
CA ASP A 25 12.47 19.06 -14.70
C ASP A 25 13.32 18.03 -15.48
N ASP A 26 14.63 18.22 -15.58
CA ASP A 26 15.53 17.24 -16.20
C ASP A 26 15.59 15.95 -15.38
N ILE A 27 15.67 16.08 -14.05
CA ILE A 27 15.66 14.93 -13.13
C ILE A 27 14.29 14.22 -13.19
N ARG A 28 13.19 14.98 -13.18
CA ARG A 28 11.82 14.42 -13.33
C ARG A 28 11.63 13.68 -14.64
N ARG A 29 12.12 14.23 -15.75
CA ARG A 29 12.06 13.59 -17.07
C ARG A 29 12.82 12.26 -17.05
N ARG A 30 14.05 12.24 -16.52
CA ARG A 30 14.87 11.01 -16.43
C ARG A 30 14.26 9.95 -15.51
N VAL A 31 13.74 10.35 -14.35
CA VAL A 31 13.08 9.42 -13.42
C VAL A 31 11.82 8.82 -14.02
N ARG A 32 11.02 9.61 -14.75
CA ARG A 32 9.84 9.11 -15.46
C ARG A 32 10.21 8.11 -16.55
N GLU A 33 11.21 8.45 -17.36
CA GLU A 33 11.71 7.58 -18.42
C GLU A 33 12.30 6.28 -17.87
N TYR A 34 12.88 6.32 -16.68
CA TYR A 34 13.34 5.14 -15.97
C TYR A 34 12.20 4.24 -15.52
N LEU A 35 11.16 4.80 -14.88
CA LEU A 35 9.98 4.04 -14.45
C LEU A 35 9.22 3.40 -15.63
N ASP A 36 9.12 4.11 -16.75
CA ASP A 36 8.49 3.60 -17.98
C ASP A 36 9.27 2.42 -18.59
N ARG A 37 10.60 2.43 -18.45
CA ARG A 37 11.50 1.38 -18.97
C ARG A 37 11.69 0.22 -17.99
N HIS A 38 11.46 0.42 -16.69
CA HIS A 38 11.61 -0.59 -15.63
C HIS A 38 10.31 -0.77 -14.82
N PRO A 39 9.22 -1.28 -15.43
CA PRO A 39 7.98 -1.60 -14.71
C PRO A 39 8.13 -2.77 -13.71
N GLU A 40 9.22 -3.53 -13.79
CA GLU A 40 9.49 -4.73 -12.97
C GLU A 40 10.20 -4.40 -11.63
N GLU A 41 10.64 -3.16 -11.40
CA GLU A 41 11.39 -2.80 -10.17
C GLU A 41 10.51 -2.37 -8.99
N ASP A 42 9.19 -2.47 -9.13
CA ASP A 42 8.25 -2.42 -8.00
C ASP A 42 8.17 -3.80 -7.28
N GLU A 43 8.70 -4.89 -7.86
CA GLU A 43 8.67 -6.24 -7.27
C GLU A 43 10.02 -6.75 -6.69
N GLU A 44 11.14 -6.05 -6.90
CA GLU A 44 12.46 -6.49 -6.39
C GLU A 44 12.69 -6.10 -4.91
N GLY A 45 11.77 -6.56 -4.06
CA GLY A 45 11.92 -6.62 -2.60
C GLY A 45 11.64 -8.02 -2.03
N ASP A 46 11.19 -8.98 -2.86
CA ASP A 46 10.89 -10.35 -2.45
C ASP A 46 11.70 -11.37 -3.25
N SER A 47 13.01 -11.45 -3.00
CA SER A 47 13.77 -12.67 -3.30
C SER A 47 15.11 -12.71 -2.57
N ALA A 48 15.04 -13.07 -1.29
CA ALA A 48 16.14 -13.77 -0.61
C ALA A 48 15.68 -15.18 -0.26
N ALA A 49 15.42 -15.99 -1.29
CA ALA A 49 15.37 -17.43 -1.17
C ALA A 49 16.76 -17.96 -0.84
N VAL A 50 17.03 -18.28 0.43
CA VAL A 50 18.07 -19.25 0.78
C VAL A 50 17.42 -20.62 0.84
N ALA A 51 17.55 -21.34 -0.27
CA ALA A 51 17.37 -22.77 -0.33
C ALA A 51 18.52 -23.47 0.42
N GLY A 52 18.17 -24.30 1.39
CA GLY A 52 19.04 -25.30 2.01
C GLY A 52 18.37 -26.68 1.93
N PRO A 53 19.06 -27.73 1.45
CA PRO A 53 18.43 -28.97 1.00
C PRO A 53 18.29 -30.04 2.10
N SER A 54 17.20 -30.82 1.97
CA SER A 54 17.04 -32.25 2.27
C SER A 54 17.66 -32.83 3.55
N THR A 55 16.85 -33.38 4.44
CA THR A 55 16.94 -34.83 4.75
C THR A 55 15.68 -35.34 5.42
N GLU A 56 15.00 -36.25 4.73
CA GLU A 56 13.99 -37.14 5.28
C GLU A 56 14.63 -37.98 6.41
N THR A 57 14.00 -38.04 7.58
CA THR A 57 14.22 -39.13 8.53
C THR A 57 12.87 -39.75 8.81
N PHE A 58 12.65 -40.87 8.15
CA PHE A 58 11.49 -41.73 8.26
C PHE A 58 11.47 -42.36 9.66
N THR A 59 10.46 -42.09 10.46
CA THR A 59 10.07 -42.95 11.59
C THR A 59 8.58 -43.21 11.54
N ASP A 60 8.26 -44.35 10.92
CA ASP A 60 7.05 -45.11 11.18
C ASP A 60 6.99 -45.43 12.68
N ALA A 61 5.96 -44.93 13.35
CA ALA A 61 5.57 -45.33 14.70
C ALA A 61 4.06 -45.25 14.80
N ARG A 62 3.39 -46.28 14.26
CA ARG A 62 2.09 -46.73 14.74
C ARG A 62 2.21 -46.99 16.25
N ASP A 63 1.83 -46.02 17.08
CA ASP A 63 1.19 -46.15 18.40
C ASP A 63 1.46 -44.90 19.26
N ALA A 64 0.43 -44.08 19.51
CA ALA A 64 0.29 -43.19 20.68
C ALA A 64 -0.89 -42.20 20.50
N PRO A 65 -1.57 -41.77 21.59
CA PRO A 65 -2.97 -41.38 21.57
C PRO A 65 -3.21 -40.00 20.96
N ARG A 66 -4.39 -39.85 20.34
CA ARG A 66 -4.94 -38.57 19.87
C ARG A 66 -5.07 -37.57 21.02
N THR A 67 -4.02 -36.79 21.27
CA THR A 67 -4.12 -35.54 22.00
C THR A 67 -4.55 -34.45 21.02
N PRO A 68 -5.69 -33.76 21.24
CA PRO A 68 -5.97 -32.55 20.49
C PRO A 68 -4.88 -31.55 20.83
N VAL A 69 -4.10 -31.15 19.81
CA VAL A 69 -3.18 -30.04 19.89
C VAL A 69 -4.02 -28.79 20.14
N ILE A 70 -4.14 -28.39 21.41
CA ILE A 70 -4.56 -27.03 21.73
C ILE A 70 -3.39 -26.15 21.29
N LEU A 71 -3.54 -25.53 20.13
CA LEU A 71 -2.71 -24.43 19.66
C LEU A 71 -2.88 -23.27 20.65
N THR A 72 -2.08 -23.25 21.70
CA THR A 72 -1.88 -22.05 22.52
C THR A 72 -1.07 -21.06 21.67
N LEU A 73 -1.76 -20.36 20.79
CA LEU A 73 -1.28 -19.10 20.24
C LEU A 73 -0.98 -18.19 21.44
N PRO A 74 0.24 -17.63 21.57
CA PRO A 74 0.45 -16.53 22.49
C PRO A 74 -0.49 -15.42 22.02
N VAL A 75 -1.59 -15.25 22.75
CA VAL A 75 -2.46 -14.09 22.62
C VAL A 75 -1.54 -12.91 22.93
N LEU A 76 -1.10 -12.22 21.88
CA LEU A 76 -0.64 -10.85 22.02
C LEU A 76 -1.72 -10.16 22.86
N PRO A 77 -1.36 -9.40 23.92
CA PRO A 77 -2.34 -8.58 24.59
C PRO A 77 -2.99 -7.74 23.50
N LEU A 78 -4.25 -8.06 23.18
CA LEU A 78 -5.11 -7.25 22.33
C LEU A 78 -5.13 -5.91 23.03
N ARG A 79 -4.25 -5.02 22.57
CA ARG A 79 -4.33 -3.60 22.87
C ARG A 79 -5.77 -3.27 22.53
N PRO A 80 -6.59 -2.80 23.50
CA PRO A 80 -7.91 -2.34 23.15
C PRO A 80 -7.72 -1.39 21.98
N PRO A 81 -8.45 -1.54 20.86
CA PRO A 81 -8.38 -0.54 19.81
C PRO A 81 -8.66 0.77 20.53
N ALA A 82 -7.64 1.63 20.61
CA ALA A 82 -7.86 3.02 20.93
C ALA A 82 -9.03 3.41 20.04
N SER A 83 -10.11 3.94 20.59
CA SER A 83 -11.31 4.21 19.81
C SER A 83 -11.10 5.53 19.07
N PRO A 84 -10.92 5.52 17.73
CA PRO A 84 -11.32 6.62 16.87
C PRO A 84 -12.58 6.23 16.08
N GLY A 85 -13.41 5.30 16.58
CA GLY A 85 -14.59 4.82 15.86
C GLY A 85 -15.61 5.91 15.55
N SER A 86 -15.61 7.00 16.32
CA SER A 86 -16.47 8.17 16.07
C SER A 86 -16.06 8.97 14.84
N ASP A 87 -14.76 9.04 14.53
CA ASP A 87 -14.28 9.89 13.43
C ASP A 87 -14.29 9.13 12.11
N ASP A 88 -14.03 7.82 12.13
CA ASP A 88 -14.17 6.95 10.96
C ASP A 88 -15.63 6.91 10.48
N THR A 89 -16.57 6.80 11.42
CA THR A 89 -18.00 6.81 11.09
C THR A 89 -18.42 8.16 10.48
N LYS A 90 -17.86 9.29 10.93
CA LYS A 90 -18.13 10.62 10.34
C LYS A 90 -17.54 10.72 8.93
N VAL A 91 -16.32 10.25 8.74
CA VAL A 91 -15.63 10.22 7.42
C VAL A 91 -16.45 9.41 6.43
N ILE A 92 -16.83 8.18 6.78
CA ILE A 92 -17.64 7.29 5.94
C ILE A 92 -19.01 7.94 5.62
N ASN A 93 -19.68 8.50 6.63
CA ASN A 93 -20.94 9.21 6.41
C ASN A 93 -20.81 10.43 5.50
N GLN A 94 -19.69 11.15 5.57
CA GLN A 94 -19.46 12.33 4.73
C GLN A 94 -19.16 11.91 3.28
N ILE A 95 -18.36 10.87 3.08
CA ILE A 95 -18.05 10.33 1.75
C ILE A 95 -19.33 9.79 1.10
N ARG A 96 -20.18 9.09 1.86
CA ARG A 96 -21.51 8.66 1.41
C ARG A 96 -22.40 9.83 0.96
N LYS A 97 -22.30 11.00 1.61
CA LYS A 97 -23.06 12.20 1.21
C LYS A 97 -22.57 12.82 -0.10
N TRP A 98 -21.34 12.56 -0.50
CA TRP A 98 -20.86 13.01 -1.81
C TRP A 98 -21.61 12.35 -2.96
N GLY A 99 -22.21 11.17 -2.72
CA GLY A 99 -22.95 10.43 -3.76
C GLY A 99 -22.07 10.08 -4.96
N CYS A 100 -20.76 10.03 -4.75
CA CYS A 100 -19.77 9.79 -5.80
C CYS A 100 -19.51 8.29 -5.86
N HIS A 101 -20.18 7.59 -6.78
CA HIS A 101 -19.94 6.18 -7.03
C HIS A 101 -19.18 6.01 -8.35
N PHE A 102 -18.31 5.01 -8.40
CA PHE A 102 -17.67 4.60 -9.64
C PHE A 102 -18.61 3.69 -10.43
N ASP A 103 -19.09 4.15 -11.58
CA ASP A 103 -20.01 3.41 -12.45
C ASP A 103 -19.28 2.53 -13.50
N GLY A 104 -17.96 2.46 -13.41
CA GLY A 104 -17.11 1.78 -14.40
C GLY A 104 -16.81 2.62 -15.65
N ARG A 105 -17.33 3.84 -15.74
CA ARG A 105 -17.10 4.75 -16.86
C ARG A 105 -16.16 5.89 -16.43
N ASP A 106 -15.31 6.32 -17.35
CA ASP A 106 -14.44 7.51 -17.21
C ASP A 106 -13.69 7.59 -15.85
N PRO A 107 -12.78 6.65 -15.56
CA PRO A 107 -12.06 6.58 -14.28
C PRO A 107 -11.27 7.85 -13.95
N LEU A 108 -10.77 8.57 -14.97
CA LEU A 108 -10.10 9.86 -14.76
C LEU A 108 -11.07 10.92 -14.20
N ALA A 109 -12.25 11.07 -14.81
CA ALA A 109 -13.24 12.05 -14.37
C ALA A 109 -13.77 11.75 -12.97
N PHE A 110 -13.89 10.47 -12.61
CA PHE A 110 -14.20 10.04 -11.26
C PHE A 110 -13.10 10.46 -10.27
N LEU A 111 -11.83 10.17 -10.57
CA LEU A 111 -10.71 10.54 -9.70
C LEU A 111 -10.59 12.05 -9.51
N GLU A 112 -10.76 12.84 -10.57
CA GLU A 112 -10.78 14.31 -10.49
C GLU A 112 -11.87 14.81 -9.56
N ARG A 113 -13.10 14.26 -9.66
CA ARG A 113 -14.21 14.64 -8.79
C ARG A 113 -13.96 14.24 -7.33
N VAL A 114 -13.41 13.06 -7.09
CA VAL A 114 -13.08 12.60 -5.73
C VAL A 114 -11.97 13.46 -5.12
N GLU A 115 -10.97 13.86 -5.91
CA GLU A 115 -9.88 14.74 -5.48
C GLU A 115 -10.40 16.16 -5.18
N GLU A 116 -11.28 16.71 -6.01
CA GLU A 116 -11.94 18.00 -5.77
C GLU A 116 -12.73 18.00 -4.45
N LEU A 117 -13.50 16.93 -4.19
CA LEU A 117 -14.25 16.77 -2.94
C LEU A 117 -13.32 16.58 -1.74
N LYS A 118 -12.25 15.79 -1.88
CA LYS A 118 -11.25 15.62 -0.84
C LYS A 118 -10.66 16.97 -0.43
N ASP A 119 -10.26 17.79 -1.40
CA ASP A 119 -9.65 19.10 -1.16
C ASP A 119 -10.67 20.11 -0.59
N ALA A 120 -11.92 20.11 -1.09
CA ALA A 120 -12.98 21.00 -0.62
C ALA A 120 -13.36 20.77 0.85
N TYR A 121 -13.31 19.51 1.31
CA TYR A 121 -13.64 19.14 2.69
C TYR A 121 -12.40 18.93 3.57
N GLY A 122 -11.19 19.06 3.02
CA GLY A 122 -9.93 18.95 3.76
C GLY A 122 -9.63 17.54 4.27
N TYR A 123 -10.03 16.50 3.53
CA TYR A 123 -9.74 15.12 3.91
C TYR A 123 -8.33 14.70 3.51
N THR A 124 -7.70 13.89 4.34
CA THR A 124 -6.42 13.23 4.01
C THR A 124 -6.68 11.97 3.19
N ASP A 125 -5.70 11.52 2.41
CA ASP A 125 -5.81 10.28 1.62
C ASP A 125 -6.10 9.07 2.53
N GLY A 126 -5.49 9.03 3.73
CA GLY A 126 -5.76 7.98 4.72
C GLY A 126 -7.20 7.98 5.27
N GLN A 127 -7.90 9.12 5.27
CA GLN A 127 -9.32 9.19 5.60
C GLN A 127 -10.18 8.78 4.40
N LEU A 128 -9.80 9.19 3.19
CA LEU A 128 -10.49 8.80 1.96
C LEU A 128 -10.52 7.28 1.79
N LEU A 129 -9.40 6.60 2.07
CA LEU A 129 -9.28 5.15 2.03
C LEU A 129 -10.29 4.43 2.95
N LYS A 130 -10.72 5.06 4.04
CA LYS A 130 -11.71 4.48 4.96
C LYS A 130 -13.13 4.51 4.40
N GLY A 131 -13.43 5.45 3.50
CA GLY A 131 -14.72 5.56 2.81
C GLY A 131 -14.75 4.93 1.43
N LEU A 132 -13.70 4.20 1.02
CA LEU A 132 -13.69 3.44 -0.24
C LEU A 132 -14.94 2.58 -0.47
N PRO A 133 -15.53 1.90 0.54
CA PRO A 133 -16.74 1.12 0.33
C PRO A 133 -17.95 1.92 -0.17
N GLU A 134 -17.96 3.24 0.01
CA GLU A 134 -19.05 4.12 -0.44
C GLU A 134 -18.76 4.74 -1.82
N LEU A 135 -17.55 4.54 -2.34
CA LEU A 135 -17.05 5.12 -3.60
C LEU A 135 -17.04 4.10 -4.76
N LEU A 136 -17.20 2.80 -4.46
CA LEU A 136 -17.11 1.66 -5.38
C LEU A 136 -18.46 0.99 -5.62
#